data_AF-A0AAV3SA96-F1
#
_entry.id   AF-A0AAV3SA96-F1
#
_cell.length_a   1.000
_cell.length_b   1.000
_cell.length_c   1.000
_cell.angle_alpha   90.00
_cell.angle_beta   90.00
_cell.angle_gamma   90.00
#
_symmetry.space_group_name_H-M   'P 1'
#
loop_
_entity.id
_entity.type
_entity.pdbx_description
1 polymer ?
#
loop_
_entity_poly.entity_id
_entity_poly.type
_entity_poly.pdbx_seq_one_letter_code
_entity_poly.pdbx_strand_id
1 'polypeptide(L)'
;MSERESGDDTERPTVDTVEIAREEAQRTIDSQSQTLNDIDNKAARILRVNLVLLGIILTGISIALNARPSQASAASVLVDFVNGYTIVGIILLLGSTAVAAVTYTASDLRTGMSGKDLRAMLDNDYTDRQNVEGLVESYSHWIEHNFRTNARNAPLGTLTLLLLVYAMTALALGTVQAATGHVGGVLLLISAALNLVLTWYTRFHRQVRRVLELR
;
A
#
# COMPACT_ATOMS: atom_id res chain seq x y z
N MET A 1 33.93 -58.62 -3.82
CA MET A 1 33.68 -58.05 -2.48
C MET A 1 33.44 -56.55 -2.67
N SER A 2 32.24 -56.11 -2.31
CA SER A 2 31.70 -54.74 -2.37
C SER A 2 31.36 -54.17 -3.76
N GLU A 3 30.20 -54.58 -4.27
CA GLU A 3 29.33 -53.65 -5.00
C GLU A 3 28.92 -52.55 -4.02
N ARG A 4 29.18 -51.29 -4.40
CA ARG A 4 28.59 -50.13 -3.75
C ARG A 4 27.22 -49.95 -4.38
N GLU A 5 26.17 -50.34 -3.67
CA GLU A 5 24.82 -49.88 -3.98
C GLU A 5 24.81 -48.36 -3.87
N SER A 6 24.52 -47.74 -5.01
CA SER A 6 24.22 -46.33 -5.17
C SER A 6 22.90 -46.03 -4.49
N GLY A 7 22.93 -45.78 -3.18
CA GLY A 7 21.82 -45.15 -2.46
C GLY A 7 21.71 -43.68 -2.82
N ASP A 8 21.06 -43.38 -3.93
CA ASP A 8 20.51 -42.05 -4.25
C ASP A 8 18.98 -42.17 -4.30
N ASP A 9 18.40 -42.62 -3.18
CA ASP A 9 16.97 -42.47 -2.92
C ASP A 9 16.72 -41.01 -2.54
N THR A 10 16.65 -40.14 -3.54
CA THR A 10 15.89 -38.90 -3.40
C THR A 10 14.42 -39.29 -3.23
N GLU A 11 14.03 -39.61 -2.00
CA GLU A 11 12.68 -40.02 -1.60
C GLU A 11 11.65 -39.05 -2.18
N ARG A 12 10.93 -39.49 -3.22
CA ARG A 12 9.87 -38.69 -3.83
C ARG A 12 8.77 -38.49 -2.79
N PRO A 13 8.18 -37.28 -2.66
CA PRO A 13 7.13 -37.02 -1.69
C PRO A 13 5.98 -38.02 -1.80
N THR A 14 5.50 -38.55 -0.69
CA THR A 14 4.32 -39.43 -0.65
C THR A 14 3.06 -38.65 -1.08
N VAL A 15 2.03 -39.36 -1.56
CA VAL A 15 0.76 -38.72 -1.98
C VAL A 15 0.17 -37.87 -0.84
N ASP A 16 0.18 -38.39 0.39
CA ASP A 16 -0.24 -37.67 1.59
C ASP A 16 0.55 -36.36 1.81
N THR A 17 1.86 -36.36 1.54
CA THR A 17 2.69 -35.14 1.68
C THR A 17 2.30 -34.07 0.67
N VAL A 18 1.98 -34.47 -0.57
CA VAL A 18 1.58 -33.53 -1.63
C VAL A 18 0.18 -32.98 -1.34
N GLU A 19 -0.73 -33.79 -0.81
CA GLU A 19 -2.08 -33.36 -0.44
C GLU A 19 -2.07 -32.36 0.73
N ILE A 20 -1.28 -32.63 1.78
CA ILE A 20 -1.06 -31.69 2.89
C ILE A 20 -0.46 -30.37 2.38
N ALA A 21 0.54 -30.44 1.49
CA ALA A 21 1.16 -29.26 0.89
C ALA A 21 0.15 -28.42 0.10
N ARG A 22 -0.73 -29.08 -0.67
CA ARG A 22 -1.82 -28.42 -1.42
C ARG A 22 -2.78 -27.69 -0.49
N GLU A 23 -3.22 -28.34 0.59
CA GLU A 23 -4.15 -27.73 1.55
C GLU A 23 -3.55 -26.52 2.27
N GLU A 24 -2.29 -26.60 2.70
CA GLU A 24 -1.57 -25.48 3.31
C GLU A 24 -1.35 -24.34 2.31
N ALA A 25 -1.04 -24.67 1.06
CA ALA A 25 -0.85 -23.68 0.00
C ALA A 25 -2.15 -22.94 -0.36
N GLN A 26 -3.28 -23.65 -0.41
CA GLN A 26 -4.59 -23.04 -0.59
C GLN A 26 -4.91 -22.06 0.55
N ARG A 27 -4.72 -22.48 1.80
CA ARG A 27 -4.90 -21.60 2.97
C ARG A 27 -4.01 -20.36 2.92
N THR A 28 -2.77 -20.51 2.45
CA THR A 28 -1.83 -19.40 2.28
C THR A 28 -2.31 -18.41 1.22
N ILE A 29 -2.77 -18.89 0.05
CA ILE A 29 -3.32 -18.04 -1.01
C ILE A 29 -4.56 -17.30 -0.53
N ASP A 30 -5.48 -17.97 0.18
CA ASP A 30 -6.68 -17.34 0.70
C ASP A 30 -6.33 -16.21 1.69
N SER A 31 -5.36 -16.45 2.59
CA SER A 31 -4.88 -15.42 3.52
C SER A 31 -4.20 -14.25 2.81
N GLN A 32 -3.39 -14.50 1.76
CA GLN A 32 -2.72 -13.45 0.99
C GLN A 32 -3.71 -12.65 0.14
N SER A 33 -4.71 -13.32 -0.44
CA SER A 33 -5.82 -12.72 -1.18
C SER A 33 -6.62 -11.76 -0.29
N GLN A 34 -6.98 -12.19 0.92
CA GLN A 34 -7.66 -11.34 1.88
C GLN A 34 -6.81 -10.13 2.29
N THR A 35 -5.50 -10.35 2.51
CA THR A 35 -4.57 -9.27 2.88
C THR A 35 -4.44 -8.22 1.76
N LEU A 36 -4.32 -8.65 0.51
CA LEU A 36 -4.21 -7.74 -0.64
C LEU A 36 -5.52 -6.97 -0.87
N ASN A 37 -6.67 -7.64 -0.79
CA ASN A 37 -7.98 -6.98 -0.85
C ASN A 37 -8.16 -5.93 0.26
N ASP A 38 -7.68 -6.22 1.48
CA ASP A 38 -7.72 -5.26 2.58
C ASP A 38 -6.83 -4.04 2.33
N ILE A 39 -5.68 -4.21 1.68
CA ILE A 39 -4.80 -3.11 1.28
C ILE A 39 -5.50 -2.21 0.26
N ASP A 40 -6.12 -2.80 -0.76
CA ASP A 40 -6.82 -2.03 -1.81
C ASP A 40 -8.03 -1.27 -1.24
N ASN A 41 -8.79 -1.91 -0.35
CA ASN A 41 -9.90 -1.28 0.34
C ASN A 41 -9.44 -0.09 1.21
N LYS A 42 -8.30 -0.22 1.90
CA LYS A 42 -7.69 0.88 2.67
C LYS A 42 -7.23 1.99 1.74
N ALA A 43 -6.57 1.68 0.62
CA ALA A 43 -6.11 2.66 -0.35
C ALA A 43 -7.29 3.44 -0.97
N ALA A 44 -8.35 2.75 -1.40
CA ALA A 44 -9.55 3.39 -1.93
C ALA A 44 -10.28 4.26 -0.89
N ARG A 45 -10.23 3.89 0.39
CA ARG A 45 -10.76 4.71 1.48
C ARG A 45 -9.93 5.99 1.67
N ILE A 46 -8.60 5.88 1.68
CA ILE A 46 -7.72 7.05 1.80
C ILE A 46 -7.87 7.98 0.60
N LEU A 47 -7.94 7.42 -0.62
CA LEU A 47 -8.19 8.21 -1.83
C LEU A 47 -9.46 9.06 -1.69
N ARG A 48 -10.56 8.45 -1.23
CA ARG A 48 -11.82 9.16 -0.96
C ARG A 48 -11.66 10.26 0.10
N VAL A 49 -10.96 9.99 1.19
CA VAL A 49 -10.66 10.99 2.22
C VAL A 49 -9.88 12.17 1.63
N ASN A 50 -8.85 11.91 0.82
CA ASN A 50 -8.05 12.96 0.21
C ASN A 50 -8.88 13.84 -0.74
N LEU A 51 -9.75 13.24 -1.56
CA LEU A 51 -10.64 13.99 -2.45
C LEU A 51 -11.62 14.87 -1.68
N VAL A 52 -12.17 14.37 -0.57
CA VAL A 52 -13.02 15.16 0.33
C VAL A 52 -12.25 16.33 0.94
N LEU A 53 -11.02 16.09 1.43
CA LEU A 53 -10.16 17.14 1.99
C LEU A 53 -9.80 18.20 0.96
N LEU A 54 -9.46 17.82 -0.27
CA LEU A 54 -9.24 18.75 -1.37
C LEU A 54 -10.49 19.61 -1.63
N GLY A 55 -11.67 18.99 -1.63
CA GLY A 55 -12.95 19.70 -1.74
C GLY A 55 -13.14 20.73 -0.62
N ILE A 56 -12.87 20.36 0.63
CA ILE A 56 -12.95 21.26 1.79
C ILE A 56 -11.97 22.43 1.65
N ILE A 57 -10.74 22.19 1.20
CA ILE A 57 -9.73 23.24 0.97
C ILE A 57 -10.23 24.21 -0.13
N LEU A 58 -10.71 23.67 -1.26
CA LEU A 58 -11.28 24.46 -2.36
C LEU A 58 -12.48 25.30 -1.89
N THR A 59 -13.36 24.74 -1.07
CA THR A 59 -14.47 25.46 -0.46
C THR A 59 -13.98 26.56 0.48
N GLY A 60 -12.98 26.28 1.32
CA GLY A 60 -12.39 27.28 2.22
C GLY A 60 -11.79 28.46 1.47
N ILE A 61 -11.06 28.20 0.39
CA ILE A 61 -10.52 29.24 -0.52
C ILE A 61 -11.66 30.03 -1.16
N SER A 62 -12.70 29.34 -1.67
CA SER A 62 -13.86 30.00 -2.28
C SER A 62 -14.56 30.95 -1.29
N ILE A 63 -14.80 30.50 -0.06
CA ILE A 63 -15.42 31.33 0.99
C ILE A 63 -14.52 32.53 1.32
N ALA A 64 -13.22 32.33 1.49
CA ALA A 64 -12.27 33.41 1.77
C ALA A 64 -12.26 34.46 0.64
N LEU A 65 -12.29 34.02 -0.61
CA LEU A 65 -12.36 34.92 -1.77
C LEU A 65 -13.68 35.68 -1.84
N ASN A 66 -14.80 35.10 -1.39
CA ASN A 66 -16.11 35.75 -1.37
C ASN A 66 -16.30 36.69 -0.16
N ALA A 67 -15.69 36.38 0.98
CA ALA A 67 -15.74 37.18 2.19
C ALA A 67 -14.76 38.38 2.18
N ARG A 68 -14.04 38.59 1.08
CA ARG A 68 -13.04 39.65 0.97
C ARG A 68 -13.68 41.04 1.08
N PRO A 69 -13.04 42.00 1.77
CA PRO A 69 -13.45 43.41 1.72
C PRO A 69 -13.46 43.93 0.27
N SER A 70 -14.37 44.84 -0.06
CA SER A 70 -14.56 45.38 -1.43
C SER A 70 -13.30 46.03 -2.02
N GLN A 71 -12.35 46.42 -1.16
CA GLN A 71 -11.08 47.06 -1.52
C GLN A 71 -9.90 46.08 -1.57
N ALA A 72 -10.07 44.83 -1.11
CA ALA A 72 -9.03 43.80 -1.13
C ALA A 72 -9.02 43.09 -2.49
N SER A 73 -7.83 42.94 -3.08
CA SER A 73 -7.68 42.16 -4.30
C SER A 73 -7.76 40.66 -4.01
N ALA A 74 -8.19 39.86 -4.97
CA ALA A 74 -8.16 38.39 -4.81
C ALA A 74 -6.72 37.90 -4.52
N ALA A 75 -5.72 38.57 -5.08
CA ALA A 75 -4.32 38.27 -4.84
C ALA A 75 -3.92 38.47 -3.37
N SER A 76 -4.37 39.53 -2.69
CA SER A 76 -3.98 39.75 -1.28
C SER A 76 -4.54 38.68 -0.35
N VAL A 77 -5.80 38.26 -0.56
CA VAL A 77 -6.42 37.17 0.23
C VAL A 77 -5.73 35.83 -0.02
N LEU A 78 -5.31 35.57 -1.27
CA LEU A 78 -4.57 34.36 -1.60
C LEU A 78 -3.17 34.37 -1.00
N VAL A 79 -2.48 35.50 -0.89
CA VAL A 79 -1.13 35.57 -0.28
C VAL A 79 -1.16 35.18 1.20
N ASP A 80 -2.19 35.58 1.94
CA ASP A 80 -2.32 35.21 3.35
C ASP A 80 -2.65 33.72 3.55
N PHE A 81 -3.46 33.15 2.65
CA PHE A 81 -3.86 31.76 2.69
C PHE A 81 -2.81 30.80 2.09
N VAL A 82 -2.07 31.25 1.08
CA VAL A 82 -1.02 30.49 0.37
C VAL A 82 0.33 30.84 0.98
N ASN A 83 0.58 30.29 2.16
CA ASN A 83 1.87 30.32 2.83
C ASN A 83 2.66 29.03 2.59
N GLY A 84 3.92 29.01 3.03
CA GLY A 84 4.80 27.86 2.83
C GLY A 84 4.23 26.55 3.38
N TYR A 85 3.54 26.59 4.53
CA TYR A 85 2.97 25.38 5.13
C TYR A 85 1.74 24.89 4.35
N THR A 86 0.86 25.77 3.87
CA THR A 86 -0.30 25.34 3.07
C THR A 86 0.14 24.75 1.73
N ILE A 87 1.17 25.31 1.08
CA ILE A 87 1.78 24.74 -0.14
C ILE A 87 2.32 23.33 0.14
N VAL A 88 3.14 23.17 1.18
CA VAL A 88 3.69 21.85 1.57
C VAL A 88 2.55 20.87 1.88
N GLY A 89 1.52 21.32 2.60
CA GLY A 89 0.35 20.52 2.92
C GLY A 89 -0.40 20.03 1.69
N ILE A 90 -0.65 20.90 0.72
CA ILE A 90 -1.31 20.54 -0.55
C ILE A 90 -0.45 19.56 -1.36
N ILE A 91 0.86 19.80 -1.47
CA ILE A 91 1.77 18.90 -2.19
C ILE A 91 1.77 17.51 -1.57
N LEU A 92 1.83 17.42 -0.23
CA LEU A 92 1.79 16.16 0.49
C LEU A 92 0.44 15.45 0.34
N LEU A 93 -0.68 16.20 0.33
CA LEU A 93 -2.01 15.65 0.12
C LEU A 93 -2.18 15.08 -1.29
N LEU A 94 -1.68 15.78 -2.31
CA LEU A 94 -1.65 15.31 -3.69
C LEU A 94 -0.72 14.10 -3.83
N GLY A 95 0.44 14.11 -3.16
CA GLY A 95 1.35 12.97 -3.09
C GLY A 95 0.67 11.74 -2.47
N SER A 96 -0.02 11.91 -1.34
CA SER A 96 -0.81 10.85 -0.71
C SER A 96 -1.86 10.30 -1.68
N THR A 97 -2.56 11.18 -2.40
CA THR A 97 -3.58 10.81 -3.40
C THR A 97 -2.98 9.98 -4.53
N ALA A 98 -1.83 10.40 -5.06
CA ALA A 98 -1.14 9.67 -6.13
C ALA A 98 -0.68 8.28 -5.68
N VAL A 99 -0.06 8.18 -4.49
CA VAL A 99 0.39 6.88 -3.97
C VAL A 99 -0.79 5.97 -3.64
N ALA A 100 -1.90 6.51 -3.10
CA ALA A 100 -3.13 5.75 -2.87
C ALA A 100 -3.70 5.19 -4.18
N ALA A 101 -3.76 6.01 -5.23
CA ALA A 101 -4.25 5.61 -6.54
C ALA A 101 -3.38 4.50 -7.15
N VAL A 102 -2.06 4.68 -7.12
CA VAL A 102 -1.11 3.65 -7.59
C VAL A 102 -1.29 2.34 -6.82
N THR A 103 -1.39 2.41 -5.49
CA THR A 103 -1.59 1.22 -4.64
C THR A 103 -2.88 0.49 -5.01
N TYR A 104 -3.97 1.24 -5.20
CA TYR A 104 -5.27 0.69 -5.60
C TYR A 104 -5.23 0.03 -6.98
N THR A 105 -4.50 0.59 -7.94
CA THR A 105 -4.47 0.05 -9.32
C THR A 105 -3.40 -1.02 -9.55
N ALA A 106 -2.35 -1.07 -8.73
CA ALA A 106 -1.19 -1.93 -8.96
C ALA A 106 -1.27 -3.30 -8.27
N SER A 107 -2.27 -3.54 -7.40
CA SER A 107 -2.51 -4.84 -6.79
C SER A 107 -3.13 -5.82 -7.80
N ASP A 108 -2.29 -6.45 -8.62
CA ASP A 108 -2.71 -7.62 -9.41
C ASP A 108 -2.60 -8.87 -8.52
N LEU A 109 -3.75 -9.46 -8.20
CA LEU A 109 -3.88 -10.61 -7.31
C LEU A 109 -4.09 -11.89 -8.12
N ARG A 110 -3.28 -12.92 -7.85
CA ARG A 110 -3.51 -14.27 -8.40
C ARG A 110 -4.22 -15.15 -7.38
N THR A 111 -5.47 -15.53 -7.68
CA THR A 111 -6.36 -16.24 -6.74
C THR A 111 -6.49 -17.74 -7.01
N GLY A 112 -5.69 -18.32 -7.90
CA GLY A 112 -5.72 -19.74 -8.19
C GLY A 112 -5.79 -20.08 -9.67
N MET A 113 -6.20 -21.32 -9.97
CA MET A 113 -6.36 -21.83 -11.32
C MET A 113 -7.44 -21.09 -12.09
N SER A 114 -7.15 -20.74 -13.34
CA SER A 114 -8.18 -20.29 -14.26
C SER A 114 -8.99 -21.48 -14.78
N GLY A 115 -10.20 -21.22 -15.29
CA GLY A 115 -10.99 -22.27 -15.94
C GLY A 115 -10.32 -22.89 -17.17
N LYS A 116 -9.33 -22.21 -17.77
CA LYS A 116 -8.51 -22.76 -18.86
C LYS A 116 -7.51 -23.78 -18.32
N ASP A 117 -6.85 -23.47 -17.21
CA ASP A 117 -5.89 -24.37 -16.55
C ASP A 117 -6.60 -25.65 -16.09
N LEU A 118 -7.83 -25.53 -15.56
CA LEU A 118 -8.64 -26.68 -15.16
C LEU A 118 -9.02 -27.57 -16.35
N ARG A 119 -9.40 -26.97 -17.49
CA ARG A 119 -9.67 -27.75 -18.71
C ARG A 119 -8.41 -28.41 -19.25
N ALA A 120 -7.27 -27.73 -19.21
CA ALA A 120 -5.99 -28.33 -19.61
C ALA A 120 -5.63 -29.54 -18.73
N MET A 121 -5.90 -29.50 -17.41
CA MET A 121 -5.69 -30.68 -16.56
C MET A 121 -6.67 -31.83 -16.87
N LEU A 122 -7.91 -31.53 -17.26
CA LEU A 122 -8.92 -32.54 -17.57
C LEU A 122 -8.80 -33.13 -18.98
N ASP A 123 -8.31 -32.35 -19.95
CA ASP A 123 -8.20 -32.74 -21.36
C ASP A 123 -6.90 -33.49 -21.67
N ASN A 124 -5.92 -33.47 -20.76
CA ASN A 124 -4.66 -34.20 -20.90
C ASN A 124 -4.70 -35.51 -20.08
N ASP A 125 -4.06 -36.57 -20.60
CA ASP A 125 -3.90 -37.87 -19.93
C ASP A 125 -2.87 -37.82 -18.78
N TYR A 126 -3.06 -36.91 -17.82
CA TYR A 126 -2.26 -36.87 -16.61
C TYR A 126 -2.81 -37.83 -15.56
N THR A 127 -1.90 -38.51 -14.86
CA THR A 127 -2.27 -39.26 -13.66
C THR A 127 -2.73 -38.32 -12.54
N ASP A 128 -3.56 -38.81 -11.62
CA ASP A 128 -3.99 -38.05 -10.44
C ASP A 128 -2.78 -37.43 -9.71
N ARG A 129 -1.69 -38.20 -9.58
CA ARG A 129 -0.46 -37.72 -8.94
C ARG A 129 0.18 -36.56 -9.70
N GLN A 130 0.32 -36.64 -11.02
CA GLN A 130 0.88 -35.55 -11.83
C GLN A 130 0.02 -34.29 -11.73
N ASN A 131 -1.31 -34.45 -11.65
CA ASN A 131 -2.22 -33.33 -11.44
C ASN A 131 -1.99 -32.67 -10.08
N VAL A 132 -1.89 -33.43 -8.98
CA VAL A 132 -1.64 -32.83 -7.66
C VAL A 132 -0.26 -32.17 -7.59
N GLU A 133 0.79 -32.81 -8.14
CA GLU A 133 2.14 -32.23 -8.18
C GLU A 133 2.17 -30.90 -8.96
N GLY A 134 1.58 -30.85 -10.16
CA GLY A 134 1.50 -29.62 -10.95
C GLY A 134 0.66 -28.52 -10.29
N LEU A 135 -0.34 -28.89 -9.50
CA LEU A 135 -1.13 -27.94 -8.72
C LEU A 135 -0.32 -27.32 -7.58
N VAL A 136 0.45 -28.13 -6.84
CA VAL A 136 1.35 -27.63 -5.78
C VAL A 136 2.43 -26.72 -6.37
N GLU A 137 3.00 -27.07 -7.52
CA GLU A 137 3.94 -26.21 -8.25
C GLU A 137 3.28 -24.87 -8.63
N SER A 138 2.07 -24.90 -9.18
CA SER A 138 1.31 -23.69 -9.54
C SER A 138 1.03 -22.81 -8.31
N TYR A 139 0.65 -23.41 -7.19
CA TYR A 139 0.46 -22.70 -5.93
C TYR A 139 1.74 -22.03 -5.46
N SER A 140 2.89 -22.70 -5.55
CA SER A 140 4.17 -22.09 -5.18
C SER A 140 4.46 -20.81 -5.97
N HIS A 141 4.16 -20.81 -7.27
CA HIS A 141 4.31 -19.63 -8.12
C HIS A 141 3.35 -18.50 -7.76
N TRP A 142 2.09 -18.81 -7.45
CA TRP A 142 1.12 -17.79 -7.02
C TRP A 142 1.47 -17.21 -5.65
N ILE A 143 1.90 -18.04 -4.70
CA ILE A 143 2.33 -17.60 -3.36
C ILE A 143 3.51 -16.65 -3.48
N GLU A 144 4.51 -16.99 -4.29
CA GLU A 144 5.69 -16.14 -4.51
C GLU A 144 5.30 -14.82 -5.20
N HIS A 145 4.42 -14.87 -6.20
CA HIS A 145 3.94 -13.67 -6.88
C HIS A 145 3.19 -12.73 -5.93
N ASN A 146 2.20 -13.27 -5.20
CA ASN A 146 1.39 -12.50 -4.25
C ASN A 146 2.23 -11.98 -3.09
N PHE A 147 3.20 -12.77 -2.59
CA PHE A 147 4.14 -12.33 -1.57
C PHE A 147 4.94 -11.11 -2.02
N ARG A 148 5.48 -11.13 -3.25
CA ARG A 148 6.21 -9.99 -3.83
C ARG A 148 5.32 -8.77 -4.03
N THR A 149 4.09 -8.95 -4.51
CA THR A 149 3.11 -7.86 -4.66
C THR A 149 2.79 -7.23 -3.31
N ASN A 150 2.47 -8.04 -2.30
CA ASN A 150 2.21 -7.59 -0.94
C ASN A 150 3.43 -6.87 -0.33
N ALA A 151 4.63 -7.42 -0.49
CA ALA A 151 5.85 -6.81 0.01
C ALA A 151 6.07 -5.40 -0.58
N ARG A 152 5.78 -5.21 -1.89
CA ARG A 152 5.89 -3.91 -2.56
C ARG A 152 4.77 -2.94 -2.16
N ASN A 153 3.55 -3.40 -1.95
CA ASN A 153 2.41 -2.54 -1.64
C ASN A 153 2.36 -2.12 -0.16
N ALA A 154 2.89 -2.93 0.76
CA ALA A 154 2.96 -2.60 2.18
C ALA A 154 3.60 -1.23 2.50
N PRO A 155 4.81 -0.90 1.99
CA PRO A 155 5.39 0.43 2.20
C PRO A 155 4.61 1.54 1.51
N LEU A 156 3.99 1.30 0.34
CA LEU A 156 3.18 2.31 -0.35
C LEU A 156 1.95 2.70 0.47
N GLY A 157 1.27 1.72 1.07
CA GLY A 157 0.15 1.97 1.99
C GLY A 157 0.58 2.78 3.22
N THR A 158 1.72 2.44 3.82
CA THR A 158 2.28 3.20 4.96
C THR A 158 2.66 4.63 4.56
N LEU A 159 3.33 4.79 3.41
CA LEU A 159 3.74 6.08 2.87
C LEU A 159 2.53 6.97 2.60
N THR A 160 1.47 6.40 2.01
CA THR A 160 0.21 7.09 1.75
C THR A 160 -0.37 7.72 3.02
N LEU A 161 -0.39 6.95 4.11
CA LEU A 161 -0.89 7.40 5.41
C LEU A 161 0.00 8.48 6.03
N LEU A 162 1.33 8.29 5.99
CA LEU A 162 2.27 9.28 6.50
C LEU A 162 2.15 10.62 5.75
N LEU A 163 2.08 10.57 4.42
CA LEU A 163 1.88 11.76 3.58
C LEU A 163 0.58 12.49 3.95
N LEU A 164 -0.51 11.75 4.19
CA LEU A 164 -1.78 12.34 4.64
C LEU A 164 -1.63 13.03 6.00
N VAL A 165 -1.00 12.38 6.99
CA VAL A 165 -0.82 12.99 8.32
C VAL A 165 0.09 14.23 8.24
N TYR A 166 1.14 14.16 7.43
CA TYR A 166 2.04 15.30 7.23
C TYR A 166 1.33 16.45 6.52
N ALA A 167 0.48 16.13 5.53
CA ALA A 167 -0.37 17.11 4.87
C ALA A 167 -1.29 17.80 5.87
N MET A 168 -2.00 17.04 6.71
CA MET A 168 -2.90 17.58 7.73
C MET A 168 -2.16 18.48 8.73
N THR A 169 -0.96 18.06 9.17
CA THR A 169 -0.15 18.86 10.09
C THR A 169 0.30 20.17 9.43
N ALA A 170 0.80 20.12 8.19
CA ALA A 170 1.23 21.30 7.47
C ALA A 170 0.07 22.24 7.14
N LEU A 171 -1.10 21.72 6.75
CA LEU A 171 -2.30 22.52 6.54
C LEU A 171 -2.75 23.20 7.83
N ALA A 172 -2.74 22.51 8.97
CA ALA A 172 -3.08 23.09 10.26
C ALA A 172 -2.11 24.23 10.67
N LEU A 173 -0.80 24.02 10.51
CA LEU A 173 0.20 25.07 10.73
C LEU A 173 -0.01 26.26 9.78
N GLY A 174 -0.35 25.98 8.53
CA GLY A 174 -0.67 27.01 7.54
C GLY A 174 -1.91 27.82 7.88
N THR A 175 -2.95 27.19 8.42
CA THR A 175 -4.12 27.90 8.94
C THR A 175 -3.77 28.78 10.14
N VAL A 176 -2.93 28.29 11.07
CA VAL A 176 -2.45 29.11 12.21
C VAL A 176 -1.64 30.30 11.72
N GLN A 177 -0.75 30.10 10.74
CA GLN A 177 0.02 31.20 10.15
C GLN A 177 -0.90 32.23 9.49
N ALA A 178 -1.88 31.78 8.70
CA ALA A 178 -2.84 32.67 8.05
C ALA A 178 -3.67 33.48 9.06
N ALA A 179 -4.03 32.88 10.21
CA ALA A 179 -4.85 33.51 11.23
C ALA A 179 -4.08 34.47 12.15
N THR A 180 -2.81 34.17 12.45
CA THR A 180 -2.03 34.88 13.48
C THR A 180 -0.81 35.63 12.94
N GLY A 181 -0.45 35.41 11.67
CA GLY A 181 0.75 35.94 11.02
C GLY A 181 2.05 35.20 11.37
N HIS A 182 2.06 34.34 12.40
CA HIS A 182 3.27 33.64 12.86
C HIS A 182 2.97 32.26 13.44
N VAL A 183 3.89 31.31 13.27
CA VAL A 183 3.82 29.99 13.90
C VAL A 183 4.86 29.90 15.00
N GLY A 184 4.41 29.79 16.26
CA GLY A 184 5.31 29.70 17.42
C GLY A 184 6.24 28.49 17.35
N GLY A 185 7.51 28.69 17.72
CA GLY A 185 8.54 27.64 17.65
C GLY A 185 8.22 26.38 18.44
N VAL A 186 7.53 26.50 19.58
CA VAL A 186 7.07 25.35 20.38
C VAL A 186 6.10 24.47 19.60
N LEU A 187 5.15 25.08 18.88
CA LEU A 187 4.18 24.34 18.07
C LEU A 187 4.89 23.60 16.93
N LEU A 188 5.85 24.25 16.27
CA LEU A 188 6.68 23.60 15.25
C LEU A 188 7.45 22.40 15.80
N LEU A 189 8.07 22.54 16.98
CA LEU A 189 8.80 21.45 17.63
C LEU A 189 7.87 20.28 17.98
N ILE A 190 6.67 20.56 18.51
CA ILE A 190 5.68 19.54 18.84
C ILE A 190 5.21 18.81 17.57
N SER A 191 4.85 19.55 16.52
CA SER A 191 4.43 18.97 15.24
C SER A 191 5.52 18.13 14.60
N ALA A 192 6.78 18.61 14.62
CA ALA A 192 7.92 17.85 14.11
C ALA A 192 8.17 16.58 14.93
N ALA A 193 8.15 16.67 16.26
CA ALA A 193 8.33 15.53 17.15
C ALA A 193 7.23 14.48 16.94
N LEU A 194 5.97 14.90 16.82
CA LEU A 194 4.84 14.00 16.56
C LEU A 194 5.00 13.25 15.24
N ASN A 195 5.35 13.96 14.15
CA ASN A 195 5.56 13.37 12.84
C ASN A 195 6.74 12.39 12.83
N LEU A 196 7.82 12.72 13.55
CA LEU A 196 8.99 11.85 13.68
C LEU A 196 8.67 10.58 14.47
N VAL A 197 7.96 10.71 15.60
CA VAL A 197 7.51 9.57 16.42
C VAL A 197 6.59 8.66 15.61
N LEU A 198 5.64 9.24 14.85
CA LEU A 198 4.74 8.48 14.01
C LEU A 198 5.50 7.68 12.94
N THR A 199 6.44 8.32 12.24
CA THR A 199 7.25 7.64 11.21
C THR A 199 8.16 6.57 11.78
N TRP A 200 8.69 6.78 12.98
CA TRP A 200 9.43 5.75 13.68
C TRP A 200 8.52 4.57 14.06
N TYR A 201 7.32 4.85 14.59
CA TYR A 201 6.35 3.84 15.02
C TYR A 201 5.85 2.97 13.85
N THR A 202 5.61 3.55 12.67
CA THR A 202 5.20 2.78 11.48
C THR A 202 6.28 1.82 10.97
N ARG A 203 7.52 1.94 11.48
CA ARG A 203 8.68 1.14 11.06
C ARG A 203 8.86 1.13 9.55
N PHE A 204 8.52 2.24 8.89
CA PHE A 204 8.56 2.38 7.43
C PHE A 204 9.92 1.94 6.84
N HIS A 205 11.02 2.27 7.52
CA HIS A 205 12.38 1.85 7.14
C HIS A 205 12.54 0.32 7.00
N ARG A 206 11.90 -0.49 7.85
CA ARG A 206 11.97 -1.95 7.77
C ARG A 206 11.20 -2.50 6.58
N GLN A 207 10.08 -1.86 6.25
CA GLN A 207 9.25 -2.26 5.12
C GLN A 207 9.98 -1.99 3.80
N VAL A 208 10.59 -0.82 3.66
CA VAL A 208 11.41 -0.47 2.48
C VAL A 208 12.60 -1.42 2.33
N ARG A 209 13.30 -1.74 3.43
CA ARG A 209 14.41 -2.69 3.42
C ARG A 209 14.00 -4.08 2.91
N ARG A 210 12.85 -4.58 3.35
CA ARG A 210 12.31 -5.87 2.89
C ARG A 210 12.09 -5.89 1.37
N VAL A 211 11.64 -4.79 0.77
CA VAL A 211 11.45 -4.71 -0.70
C VAL A 211 12.77 -4.72 -1.45
N LEU A 212 13.80 -4.07 -0.91
CA LEU A 212 15.13 -4.03 -1.52
C LEU A 212 15.82 -5.40 -1.48
N GLU A 213 15.56 -6.20 -0.44
CA GLU A 213 16.09 -7.57 -0.31
C GLU A 213 15.42 -8.57 -1.28
N LEU A 214 14.32 -8.19 -1.95
CA LEU A 214 13.59 -9.01 -2.92
C LEU A 214 13.94 -8.68 -4.39
N ARG A 215 14.98 -7.88 -4.64
CA ARG A 215 15.53 -7.58 -5.97
C ARG A 215 16.81 -8.36 -6.21
#